data_AF-A0A3C0M7A0-F1
#
_entry.id   AF-A0A3C0M7A0-F1
#
_cell.length_a   1.000
_cell.length_b   1.000
_cell.length_c   1.000
_cell.angle_alpha   90.00
_cell.angle_beta   90.00
_cell.angle_gamma   90.00
#
_symmetry.space_group_name_H-M   'P 1'
#
loop_
_entity.id
_entity.type
_entity.pdbx_description
1 polymer ?
#
loop_
_entity_poly.entity_id
_entity_poly.type
_entity_poly.pdbx_seq_one_letter_code
_entity_poly.pdbx_strand_id
1 'polypeptide(L)'
;VEQAGLPADANANTLRVRGGFQTGKAWGLQGLVEFEGIAHLTDDFNDTTNGKAAYPVVADPEDLQLNRLQLQFTSIPDTSITAGRQRINLDNQRFVGNVGWRQNEQTFDAVRVANTSIKGLTADYTYLWRVNRIFGEGSAQGEWHGPSHLLNVGYDIAGAGKLTGYGYWLEFDDAPA
;
A
#
# COMPACT_ATOMS: atom_id res chain seq x y z
N VAL A 1 17.81 -15.18 10.25
CA VAL A 1 18.58 -14.45 9.22
C VAL A 1 19.95 -14.23 9.80
N GLU A 2 20.98 -14.69 9.10
CA GLU A 2 22.36 -14.41 9.47
C GLU A 2 22.87 -13.29 8.56
N GLN A 3 23.67 -12.37 9.08
CA GLN A 3 24.24 -11.28 8.27
C GLN A 3 25.71 -11.07 8.63
N ALA A 4 26.56 -11.13 7.61
CA ALA A 4 27.99 -10.87 7.79
C ALA A 4 28.22 -9.47 8.41
N GLY A 5 29.09 -9.41 9.41
CA GLY A 5 29.45 -8.17 10.11
C GLY A 5 28.53 -7.81 11.28
N LEU A 6 27.49 -8.60 11.57
CA LEU A 6 26.68 -8.46 12.77
C LEU A 6 26.96 -9.58 13.78
N PRO A 7 26.97 -9.27 15.10
CA PRO A 7 27.33 -10.22 16.14
C PRO A 7 26.22 -11.21 16.51
N ALA A 8 24.98 -10.99 16.06
CA ALA A 8 23.82 -11.82 16.39
C ALA A 8 23.02 -12.20 15.13
N ASP A 9 22.28 -13.30 15.22
CA ASP A 9 21.35 -13.73 14.18
C ASP A 9 19.94 -13.22 14.48
N ALA A 10 19.18 -12.92 13.43
CA ALA A 10 17.81 -12.47 13.58
C ALA A 10 16.79 -13.63 13.53
N ASN A 11 15.88 -13.67 14.50
CA ASN A 11 14.68 -14.52 14.47
C ASN A 11 13.42 -13.66 14.67
N ALA A 12 12.68 -13.45 13.59
CA ALA A 12 11.51 -12.59 13.55
C ALA A 12 10.22 -13.41 13.39
N ASN A 13 9.73 -13.96 14.50
CA ASN A 13 8.40 -14.53 14.55
C ASN A 13 7.42 -13.40 14.87
N THR A 14 6.58 -13.07 13.91
CA THR A 14 5.61 -11.98 14.02
C THR A 14 4.21 -12.50 13.75
N LEU A 15 3.22 -11.94 14.43
CA LEU A 15 1.81 -12.20 14.23
C LEU A 15 1.12 -10.97 13.65
N ARG A 16 0.31 -11.15 12.61
CA ARG A 16 -0.54 -10.11 12.05
C ARG A 16 -2.01 -10.48 12.15
N VAL A 17 -2.82 -9.53 12.59
CA VAL A 17 -4.29 -9.61 12.60
C VAL A 17 -4.84 -8.43 11.81
N ARG A 18 -5.78 -8.68 10.90
CA ARG A 18 -6.57 -7.64 10.23
C ARG A 18 -8.04 -7.90 10.43
N GLY A 19 -8.77 -6.86 10.81
CA GLY A 19 -10.21 -6.92 11.06
C GLY A 19 -10.88 -5.69 10.47
N GLY A 20 -12.00 -5.89 9.78
CA GLY A 20 -12.68 -4.79 9.12
C GLY A 20 -14.14 -5.09 8.81
N PHE A 21 -14.84 -4.06 8.38
CA PHE A 21 -16.23 -4.11 7.98
C PHE A 21 -16.41 -3.36 6.65
N GLN A 22 -17.15 -3.97 5.74
CA GLN A 22 -17.55 -3.36 4.47
C GLN A 22 -19.07 -3.32 4.40
N THR A 23 -19.63 -2.16 4.08
CA THR A 23 -21.07 -2.02 3.93
C THR A 23 -21.58 -2.77 2.70
N GLY A 24 -22.89 -3.02 2.66
CA GLY A 24 -23.57 -3.30 1.40
C GLY A 24 -23.46 -2.12 0.43
N LYS A 25 -23.85 -2.35 -0.84
CA LYS A 25 -23.92 -1.31 -1.87
C LYS A 25 -25.31 -0.69 -1.89
N ALA A 26 -25.39 0.63 -1.78
CA ALA A 26 -26.63 1.40 -1.93
C ALA A 26 -26.39 2.57 -2.89
N TRP A 27 -27.20 2.68 -3.96
CA TRP A 27 -27.02 3.68 -5.03
C TRP A 27 -25.57 3.75 -5.56
N GLY A 28 -24.94 2.57 -5.69
CA GLY A 28 -23.55 2.41 -6.12
C GLY A 28 -22.48 2.90 -5.14
N LEU A 29 -22.84 3.30 -3.92
CA LEU A 29 -21.93 3.68 -2.85
C LEU A 29 -21.65 2.49 -1.92
N GLN A 30 -20.39 2.32 -1.52
CA GLN A 30 -19.93 1.33 -0.54
C GLN A 30 -18.84 1.92 0.35
N GLY A 31 -18.91 1.68 1.66
CA GLY A 31 -17.86 2.05 2.60
C GLY A 31 -17.09 0.84 3.13
N LEU A 32 -15.83 1.05 3.47
CA LEU A 32 -14.96 0.06 4.13
C LEU A 32 -14.17 0.73 5.24
N VAL A 33 -14.06 0.05 6.37
CA VAL A 33 -13.10 0.32 7.45
C VAL A 33 -12.36 -0.96 7.80
N GLU A 34 -11.05 -0.89 7.96
CA GLU A 34 -10.18 -2.01 8.33
C GLU A 34 -9.05 -1.53 9.24
N PHE A 35 -8.82 -2.28 10.31
CA PHE A 35 -7.72 -2.10 11.24
C PHE A 35 -6.73 -3.25 11.10
N GLU A 36 -5.47 -2.96 11.40
CA GLU A 36 -4.37 -3.93 11.42
C GLU A 36 -3.65 -3.85 12.77
N GLY A 37 -3.28 -5.01 13.31
CA GLY A 37 -2.36 -5.14 14.42
C GLY A 37 -1.23 -6.11 14.10
N ILE A 38 -0.01 -5.76 14.47
CA ILE A 38 1.21 -6.55 14.32
C ILE A 38 1.87 -6.68 15.70
N ALA A 39 2.20 -7.91 16.09
CA ALA A 39 2.86 -8.21 17.34
C ALA A 39 4.11 -9.07 17.09
N HIS A 40 5.14 -8.88 17.92
CA HIS A 40 6.34 -9.70 17.93
C HIS A 40 6.15 -10.86 18.90
N LEU A 41 6.45 -12.07 18.43
CA LEU A 41 6.49 -13.29 19.26
C LEU A 41 7.92 -13.60 19.72
N THR A 42 8.91 -13.02 19.06
CA THR A 42 10.32 -13.06 19.43
C THR A 42 10.92 -11.67 19.27
N ASP A 43 12.00 -11.41 20.00
CA ASP A 43 12.60 -10.08 20.10
C ASP A 43 14.00 -9.99 19.46
N ASP A 44 14.50 -11.08 18.90
CA ASP A 44 15.87 -11.19 18.41
C ASP A 44 16.01 -10.63 16.99
N PHE A 45 15.59 -9.39 16.71
CA PHE A 45 15.80 -8.74 15.41
C PHE A 45 15.66 -7.22 15.48
N ASN A 46 16.21 -6.53 14.48
CA ASN A 46 16.05 -5.08 14.34
C ASN A 46 14.88 -4.75 13.41
N ASP A 47 13.82 -4.15 13.94
CA ASP A 47 12.64 -3.74 13.16
C ASP A 47 12.74 -2.31 12.59
N THR A 48 13.90 -1.67 12.75
CA THR A 48 14.22 -0.26 12.43
C THR A 48 13.69 0.79 13.39
N THR A 49 12.85 0.41 14.36
CA THR A 49 12.27 1.29 15.39
C THR A 49 12.66 0.92 16.82
N ASN A 50 13.13 -0.30 17.06
CA ASN A 50 13.42 -0.86 18.39
C ASN A 50 14.88 -0.68 18.85
N GLY A 51 15.74 -0.09 18.00
CA GLY A 51 17.14 0.22 18.32
C GLY A 51 18.09 -0.99 18.41
N LYS A 52 17.67 -2.19 18.00
CA LYS A 52 18.46 -3.43 18.12
C LYS A 52 19.54 -3.56 17.03
N ALA A 53 20.42 -2.58 16.92
CA ALA A 53 21.44 -2.48 15.87
C ALA A 53 22.44 -3.66 15.81
N ALA A 54 22.53 -4.48 16.85
CA ALA A 54 23.35 -5.70 16.87
C ALA A 54 22.76 -6.85 16.05
N TYR A 55 21.48 -6.78 15.68
CA TYR A 55 20.76 -7.82 14.94
C TYR A 55 20.52 -7.42 13.48
N PRO A 56 20.44 -8.39 12.55
CA PRO A 56 19.99 -8.18 11.19
C PRO A 56 18.60 -7.52 11.14
N VAL A 57 18.38 -6.73 10.09
CA VAL A 57 17.13 -5.99 9.91
C VAL A 57 16.03 -6.89 9.35
N VAL A 58 14.92 -6.93 10.06
CA VAL A 58 13.62 -7.42 9.56
C VAL A 58 12.62 -6.31 9.85
N ALA A 59 12.42 -5.40 8.90
CA ALA A 59 11.66 -4.17 9.08
C ALA A 59 10.14 -4.41 9.10
N ASP A 60 9.68 -5.14 10.11
CA ASP A 60 8.29 -5.49 10.38
C ASP A 60 7.98 -5.10 11.83
N PRO A 61 7.88 -3.79 12.13
CA PRO A 61 7.68 -3.29 13.48
C PRO A 61 6.31 -3.69 14.04
N GLU A 62 6.20 -3.71 15.37
CA GLU A 62 4.90 -3.81 16.03
C GLU A 62 4.07 -2.56 15.69
N ASP A 63 2.78 -2.77 15.45
CA ASP A 63 1.90 -1.69 15.03
C ASP A 63 0.44 -2.00 15.39
N LEU A 64 -0.35 -0.96 15.61
CA LEU A 64 -1.81 -1.04 15.71
C LEU A 64 -2.42 0.21 15.08
N GLN A 65 -2.95 0.04 13.87
CA GLN A 65 -3.31 1.18 13.03
C GLN A 65 -4.61 0.97 12.24
N LEU A 66 -5.13 2.09 11.74
CA LEU A 66 -6.14 2.09 10.69
C LEU A 66 -5.48 1.74 9.36
N ASN A 67 -5.76 0.53 8.86
CA ASN A 67 -5.21 0.07 7.59
C ASN A 67 -5.96 0.67 6.39
N ARG A 68 -7.29 0.60 6.37
CA ARG A 68 -8.09 1.14 5.27
C ARG A 68 -9.33 1.85 5.77
N LEU A 69 -9.66 2.97 5.13
CA LEU A 69 -10.89 3.71 5.34
C LEU A 69 -11.25 4.39 4.03
N GLN A 70 -12.19 3.82 3.30
CA GLN A 70 -12.49 4.24 1.94
C GLN A 70 -13.98 4.20 1.62
N LEU A 71 -14.39 5.10 0.72
CA LEU A 71 -15.68 5.09 0.05
C LEU A 71 -15.44 4.77 -1.43
N GLN A 72 -16.22 3.84 -1.97
CA GLN A 72 -16.23 3.50 -3.39
C GLN A 72 -17.58 3.85 -4.01
N PHE A 73 -17.56 4.51 -5.15
CA PHE A 73 -18.71 4.89 -5.95
C PHE A 73 -18.63 4.24 -7.35
N THR A 74 -19.68 3.52 -7.74
CA THR A 74 -19.74 2.76 -9.02
C THR A 74 -21.06 2.97 -9.77
N SER A 75 -21.71 4.12 -9.61
CA SER A 75 -22.98 4.39 -10.32
C SER A 75 -22.79 4.91 -11.74
N ILE A 76 -21.57 5.30 -12.10
CA ILE A 76 -21.22 5.68 -13.47
C ILE A 76 -20.85 4.39 -14.21
N PRO A 77 -21.46 4.10 -15.38
CA PRO A 77 -21.12 2.92 -16.17
C PRO A 77 -19.61 2.79 -16.41
N ASP A 78 -19.11 1.56 -16.24
CA ASP A 78 -17.71 1.18 -16.46
C ASP A 78 -16.67 2.02 -15.72
N THR A 79 -17.09 2.73 -14.66
CA THR A 79 -16.24 3.66 -13.90
C THR A 79 -16.37 3.41 -12.41
N SER A 80 -15.23 3.27 -11.73
CA SER A 80 -15.16 3.26 -10.27
C SER A 80 -14.39 4.46 -9.77
N ILE A 81 -14.91 5.11 -8.74
CA ILE A 81 -14.23 6.18 -8.01
C ILE A 81 -14.04 5.71 -6.58
N THR A 82 -12.82 5.73 -6.06
CA THR A 82 -12.51 5.35 -4.67
C THR A 82 -11.77 6.48 -3.97
N ALA A 83 -12.28 6.93 -2.83
CA ALA A 83 -11.70 8.01 -2.04
C ALA A 83 -11.42 7.55 -0.60
N GLY A 84 -10.29 7.98 -0.04
CA GLY A 84 -9.84 7.68 1.32
C GLY A 84 -8.57 6.82 1.34
N ARG A 85 -8.25 6.27 2.51
CA ARG A 85 -7.11 5.37 2.73
C ARG A 85 -7.40 4.01 2.13
N GLN A 86 -6.65 3.65 1.11
CA GLN A 86 -6.91 2.49 0.28
C GLN A 86 -5.63 1.76 -0.14
N ARG A 87 -5.80 0.52 -0.60
CA ARG A 87 -4.74 -0.26 -1.22
C ARG A 87 -4.69 0.05 -2.72
N ILE A 88 -3.51 0.39 -3.22
CA ILE A 88 -3.29 0.63 -4.66
C ILE A 88 -2.12 -0.25 -5.13
N ASN A 89 -2.44 -1.19 -6.02
CA ASN A 89 -1.47 -2.06 -6.68
C ASN A 89 -1.59 -1.86 -8.19
N LEU A 90 -0.53 -1.36 -8.82
CA LEU A 90 -0.47 -1.18 -10.27
C LEU A 90 0.50 -2.20 -10.87
N ASP A 91 0.04 -2.91 -11.90
CA ASP A 91 0.78 -3.95 -12.62
C ASP A 91 1.46 -4.98 -11.71
N ASN A 92 2.77 -5.16 -11.85
CA ASN A 92 3.60 -6.05 -11.03
C ASN A 92 4.07 -5.42 -9.71
N GLN A 93 3.50 -4.26 -9.33
CA GLN A 93 3.81 -3.54 -8.10
C GLN A 93 5.27 -3.07 -8.00
N ARG A 94 5.97 -2.95 -9.15
CA ARG A 94 7.37 -2.50 -9.17
C ARG A 94 7.53 -1.07 -8.65
N PHE A 95 6.57 -0.20 -8.94
CA PHE A 95 6.63 1.22 -8.57
C PHE A 95 5.55 1.60 -7.55
N VAL A 96 4.33 1.11 -7.74
CA VAL A 96 3.19 1.41 -6.87
C VAL A 96 2.56 0.10 -6.42
N GLY A 97 2.67 -0.17 -5.12
CA GLY A 97 2.14 -1.38 -4.52
C GLY A 97 2.05 -1.32 -3.01
N ASN A 98 1.38 -2.31 -2.45
CA ASN A 98 1.10 -2.45 -1.03
C ASN A 98 2.19 -3.20 -0.25
N VAL A 99 3.19 -3.74 -0.96
CA VAL A 99 4.31 -4.48 -0.39
C VAL A 99 3.83 -5.68 0.45
N GLY A 100 2.89 -6.46 -0.08
CA GLY A 100 2.15 -7.49 0.66
C GLY A 100 2.96 -8.66 1.24
N TRP A 101 4.28 -8.70 1.05
CA TRP A 101 5.18 -9.66 1.69
C TRP A 101 5.65 -9.23 3.09
N ARG A 102 5.39 -7.98 3.48
CA ARG A 102 5.60 -7.45 4.82
C ARG A 102 4.41 -7.72 5.72
N GLN A 103 4.63 -7.61 7.04
CA GLN A 103 3.54 -7.64 8.01
C GLN A 103 2.68 -6.39 7.84
N ASN A 104 3.30 -5.22 7.94
CA ASN A 104 2.65 -3.94 7.75
C ASN A 104 2.41 -3.67 6.26
N GLU A 105 1.23 -3.16 5.93
CA GLU A 105 0.86 -2.84 4.56
C GLU A 105 1.14 -1.38 4.19
N GLN A 106 1.68 -1.17 2.99
CA GLN A 106 1.70 0.16 2.42
C GLN A 106 0.31 0.53 1.86
N THR A 107 -0.25 1.65 2.34
CA THR A 107 -1.54 2.18 1.90
C THR A 107 -1.42 3.63 1.45
N PHE A 108 -2.44 4.11 0.74
CA PHE A 108 -2.44 5.41 0.09
C PHE A 108 -3.70 6.17 0.47
N ASP A 109 -3.55 7.40 0.95
CA ASP A 109 -4.68 8.31 1.10
C ASP A 109 -4.84 9.06 -0.22
N ALA A 110 -5.92 8.74 -0.92
CA ALA A 110 -6.04 9.09 -2.33
C ALA A 110 -7.50 9.22 -2.80
N VAL A 111 -7.66 9.84 -3.97
CA VAL A 111 -8.81 9.68 -4.85
C VAL A 111 -8.34 8.99 -6.12
N ARG A 112 -8.98 7.88 -6.46
CA ARG A 112 -8.67 7.04 -7.61
C ARG A 112 -9.89 6.90 -8.51
N VAL A 113 -9.68 7.05 -9.80
CA VAL A 113 -10.69 6.82 -10.85
C VAL A 113 -10.16 5.75 -11.79
N ALA A 114 -10.92 4.67 -11.94
CA ALA A 114 -10.63 3.61 -12.91
C ALA A 114 -11.79 3.48 -13.89
N ASN A 115 -11.49 3.38 -15.18
CA ASN A 115 -12.48 3.27 -16.25
C ASN A 115 -12.13 2.12 -17.22
N THR A 116 -13.17 1.38 -17.63
CA THR A 116 -13.06 0.24 -18.56
C THR A 116 -14.09 0.32 -19.71
N SER A 117 -14.53 1.53 -20.06
CA SER A 117 -15.61 1.74 -21.05
C SER A 117 -15.23 1.33 -22.48
N ILE A 118 -13.93 1.30 -22.79
CA ILE A 118 -13.41 0.84 -24.08
C ILE A 118 -12.98 -0.62 -23.93
N LYS A 119 -13.50 -1.49 -24.81
CA LYS A 119 -13.19 -2.94 -24.77
C LYS A 119 -11.68 -3.19 -24.82
N GLY A 120 -11.18 -3.91 -23.81
CA GLY A 120 -9.77 -4.26 -23.67
C GLY A 120 -8.89 -3.14 -23.11
N LEU A 121 -9.43 -1.95 -22.84
CA LEU A 121 -8.69 -0.83 -22.26
C LEU A 121 -9.09 -0.63 -20.79
N THR A 122 -8.08 -0.47 -19.94
CA THR A 122 -8.24 -0.02 -18.55
C THR A 122 -7.43 1.25 -18.35
N ALA A 123 -8.09 2.35 -18.01
CA ALA A 123 -7.44 3.60 -17.64
C ALA A 123 -7.60 3.85 -16.14
N ASP A 124 -6.50 4.14 -15.48
CA ASP A 124 -6.41 4.42 -14.05
C ASP A 124 -5.73 5.76 -13.82
N TYR A 125 -6.40 6.64 -13.09
CA TYR A 125 -5.82 7.88 -12.61
C TYR A 125 -6.01 7.98 -11.10
N THR A 126 -4.94 8.31 -10.40
CA THR A 126 -4.94 8.49 -8.95
C THR A 126 -4.28 9.81 -8.60
N TYR A 127 -4.97 10.63 -7.80
CA TYR A 127 -4.36 11.70 -7.03
C TYR A 127 -4.20 11.20 -5.59
N LEU A 128 -2.99 11.23 -5.05
CA LEU A 128 -2.71 10.82 -3.67
C LEU A 128 -1.94 11.93 -2.95
N TRP A 129 -2.20 12.07 -1.65
CA TRP A 129 -1.56 13.08 -0.81
C TRP A 129 -0.78 12.49 0.36
N ARG A 130 -0.92 11.18 0.60
CA ARG A 130 -0.15 10.44 1.61
C ARG A 130 0.12 9.01 1.18
N VAL A 131 1.33 8.55 1.47
CA VAL A 131 1.71 7.13 1.46
C VAL A 131 2.00 6.71 2.91
N ASN A 132 1.19 5.82 3.47
CA ASN A 132 1.45 5.17 4.76
C ASN A 132 2.29 3.94 4.45
N ARG A 133 3.55 3.92 4.88
CA ARG A 133 4.56 2.94 4.46
C ARG A 133 4.63 1.78 5.45
N ILE A 134 5.23 0.69 4.99
CA ILE A 134 5.44 -0.55 5.76
C ILE A 134 6.25 -0.41 7.07
N PHE A 135 6.82 0.77 7.33
CA PHE A 135 7.66 1.01 8.49
C PHE A 135 6.88 1.47 9.72
N GLY A 136 5.54 1.64 9.60
CA GLY A 136 4.66 2.03 10.71
C GLY A 136 4.85 3.47 11.16
N GLU A 137 3.88 3.98 11.95
CA GLU A 137 3.86 5.37 12.42
C GLU A 137 5.03 5.73 13.35
N GLY A 138 5.66 4.73 13.99
CA GLY A 138 6.82 4.92 14.85
C GLY A 138 8.13 5.22 14.09
N SER A 139 8.14 5.11 12.76
CA SER A 139 9.31 5.36 11.93
C SER A 139 9.32 6.79 11.38
N ALA A 140 10.50 7.42 11.38
CA ALA A 140 10.72 8.69 10.66
C ALA A 140 10.51 8.57 9.14
N GLN A 141 10.36 7.36 8.62
CA GLN A 141 10.03 7.05 7.23
C GLN A 141 8.67 6.34 7.10
N GLY A 142 7.85 6.37 8.14
CA GLY A 142 6.55 5.72 8.24
C GLY A 142 5.49 6.31 7.32
N GLU A 143 5.54 7.61 7.07
CA GLU A 143 4.62 8.30 6.17
C GLU A 143 5.38 9.22 5.22
N TRP A 144 4.89 9.33 3.98
CA TRP A 144 5.28 10.39 3.05
C TRP A 144 4.06 11.23 2.71
N HIS A 145 4.21 12.55 2.81
CA HIS A 145 3.18 13.54 2.48
C HIS A 145 3.53 14.28 1.20
N GLY A 146 2.51 14.64 0.42
CA GLY A 146 2.66 15.55 -0.72
C GLY A 146 1.77 15.17 -1.90
N PRO A 147 1.42 16.14 -2.76
CA PRO A 147 0.50 15.94 -3.87
C PRO A 147 1.18 15.14 -4.99
N SER A 148 0.69 13.92 -5.25
CA SER A 148 1.25 13.05 -6.27
C SER A 148 0.19 12.55 -7.24
N HIS A 149 0.60 12.35 -8.50
CA HIS A 149 -0.28 11.94 -9.58
C HIS A 149 0.21 10.62 -10.19
N LEU A 150 -0.69 9.66 -10.32
CA LEU A 150 -0.44 8.41 -11.01
C LEU A 150 -1.39 8.28 -12.20
N LEU A 151 -0.84 8.02 -13.38
CA LEU A 151 -1.57 7.62 -14.57
C LEU A 151 -1.06 6.25 -15.02
N ASN A 152 -1.97 5.30 -15.23
CA ASN A 152 -1.65 3.98 -15.76
C ASN A 152 -2.74 3.54 -16.74
N VAL A 153 -2.36 3.20 -17.96
CA VAL A 153 -3.28 2.79 -19.03
C VAL A 153 -2.80 1.48 -19.61
N GLY A 154 -3.64 0.45 -19.51
CA GLY A 154 -3.40 -0.88 -20.06
C GLY A 154 -4.34 -1.18 -21.22
N TYR A 155 -3.84 -1.86 -22.25
CA TYR A 155 -4.63 -2.38 -23.36
C TYR A 155 -4.30 -3.84 -23.65
N ASP A 156 -5.32 -4.70 -23.60
CA ASP A 156 -5.24 -6.13 -23.93
C ASP A 156 -5.32 -6.33 -25.44
N ILE A 157 -4.19 -6.67 -26.06
CA ILE A 157 -4.07 -6.96 -27.49
C ILE A 157 -4.32 -8.45 -27.69
N ALA A 158 -5.47 -8.78 -28.29
CA ALA A 158 -5.88 -10.16 -28.54
C ALA A 158 -4.77 -10.96 -29.26
N GLY A 159 -4.35 -12.07 -28.63
CA GLY A 159 -3.32 -12.96 -29.17
C GLY A 159 -1.88 -12.47 -29.04
N ALA A 160 -1.62 -11.27 -28.50
CA ALA A 160 -0.26 -10.71 -28.36
C ALA A 160 0.14 -10.42 -26.90
N GLY A 161 -0.83 -10.10 -26.03
CA GLY A 161 -0.59 -9.78 -24.61
C GLY A 161 -1.09 -8.40 -24.23
N LYS A 162 -0.59 -7.85 -23.13
CA LYS A 162 -1.00 -6.54 -22.59
C LYS A 162 0.08 -5.49 -22.81
N LEU A 163 -0.29 -4.36 -23.40
CA LEU A 163 0.54 -3.15 -23.47
C LEU A 163 0.13 -2.19 -22.36
N THR A 164 1.07 -1.77 -21.52
CA THR A 164 0.82 -0.76 -20.48
C THR A 164 1.71 0.47 -20.69
N GLY A 165 1.10 1.65 -20.69
CA GLY A 165 1.78 2.94 -20.58
C GLY A 165 1.45 3.60 -19.25
N TYR A 166 2.45 4.19 -18.58
CA TYR A 166 2.25 4.83 -17.28
C TYR A 166 3.11 6.08 -17.10
N GLY A 167 2.68 6.98 -16.23
CA GLY A 167 3.41 8.15 -15.76
C GLY A 167 3.10 8.40 -14.29
N TYR A 168 4.14 8.51 -13.47
CA TYR A 168 4.04 8.73 -12.02
C TYR A 168 4.82 9.99 -11.66
N TRP A 169 4.11 11.03 -11.23
CA TRP A 169 4.68 12.30 -10.78
C TRP A 169 4.55 12.33 -9.27
N LEU A 170 5.67 12.01 -8.60
CA LEU A 170 5.74 11.88 -7.15
C LEU A 170 6.37 13.14 -6.57
N GLU A 171 5.58 13.91 -5.84
CA GLU A 171 6.02 15.10 -5.12
C GLU A 171 5.75 14.84 -3.64
N PHE A 172 6.80 14.48 -2.91
CA PHE A 172 6.72 14.21 -1.48
C PHE A 172 7.66 15.16 -0.73
N ASP A 173 7.12 15.82 0.29
CA ASP A 173 7.83 16.80 1.11
C ASP A 173 8.86 16.11 2.03
N ASP A 174 8.52 14.89 2.47
CA ASP A 174 9.26 14.15 3.50
C ASP A 174 10.05 12.95 2.94
N ALA A 175 10.09 12.79 1.61
CA ALA A 175 10.86 11.72 1.00
C ALA A 175 12.36 12.07 1.06
N PRO A 176 13.23 11.17 1.56
CA PRO A 176 14.67 11.40 1.52
C PRO A 176 15.14 11.51 0.07
N ALA A 177 16.03 12.48 -0.16
CA ALA A 177 16.67 12.73 -1.46
C ALA A 177 17.58 11.58 -1.91
#